data_AF-A0A845CE30-F1
#
_entry.id   AF-A0A845CE30-F1
#
_cell.length_a   1.000
_cell.length_b   1.000
_cell.length_c   1.000
_cell.angle_alpha   90.00
_cell.angle_beta   90.00
_cell.angle_gamma   90.00
#
_symmetry.space_group_name_H-M   'P 1'
#
loop_
_entity.id
_entity.type
_entity.pdbx_description
1 polymer ?
#
loop_
_entity_poly.entity_id
_entity_poly.type
_entity_poly.pdbx_seq_one_letter_code
_entity_poly.pdbx_strand_id
1 'polypeptide(L)'
;MTRILCWNIAKRKLPWTELLEMDLDVALLQEADAPPSDLTRPVETGPQDYWEPWEEGLYDRGAMIVKLSERVGVEWFRRVFPISVAKHDEIPVSGIGTIAAARVIPAEGEPFIAVSMYA
;
A
#
# COMPACT_ATOMS: atom_id res chain seq x y z
N MET A 1 1.17 -20.98 0.87
CA MET A 1 0.65 -20.06 1.92
C MET A 1 1.18 -18.67 1.64
N THR A 2 0.28 -17.67 1.56
CA THR A 2 0.65 -16.28 1.35
C THR A 2 1.22 -15.65 2.62
N ARG A 3 2.36 -14.96 2.50
CA ARG A 3 3.08 -14.31 3.59
C ARG A 3 2.91 -12.81 3.51
N ILE A 4 2.41 -12.24 4.61
CA ILE A 4 1.97 -10.85 4.67
C ILE A 4 2.60 -10.20 5.90
N LEU A 5 3.12 -8.98 5.72
CA LEU A 5 3.60 -8.15 6.83
C LEU A 5 2.85 -6.83 6.86
N CYS A 6 2.40 -6.40 8.05
CA CYS A 6 1.92 -5.04 8.28
C CYS A 6 2.97 -4.25 9.04
N TRP A 7 3.39 -3.09 8.54
CA TRP A 7 4.48 -2.33 9.14
C TRP A 7 4.38 -0.81 8.90
N ASN A 8 4.38 -0.03 9.97
CA ASN A 8 4.66 1.40 9.90
C ASN A 8 6.17 1.63 9.77
N ILE A 9 6.60 2.18 8.64
CA ILE A 9 8.01 2.38 8.32
C ILE A 9 8.52 3.79 8.62
N ALA A 10 7.66 4.68 9.12
CA ALA A 10 7.99 6.05 9.55
C ALA A 10 8.81 6.83 8.53
N LYS A 11 8.51 6.67 7.23
CA LYS A 11 9.21 7.26 6.08
C LYS A 11 10.70 6.94 6.01
N ARG A 12 11.13 5.87 6.68
CA ARG A 12 12.53 5.47 6.68
C ARG A 12 12.86 4.64 5.45
N LYS A 13 14.06 4.87 4.91
CA LYS A 13 14.59 4.11 3.78
C LYS A 13 14.95 2.67 4.14
N LEU A 14 15.56 2.45 5.31
CA LEU A 14 16.06 1.13 5.72
C LEU A 14 14.99 0.02 5.70
N PRO A 15 13.76 0.24 6.20
CA PRO A 15 12.67 -0.74 6.08
C PRO A 15 12.40 -1.23 4.65
N TRP A 16 12.53 -0.37 3.63
CA TRP A 16 12.35 -0.80 2.25
C TRP A 16 13.39 -1.84 1.83
N THR A 17 14.65 -1.66 2.23
CA THR A 17 15.70 -2.64 1.99
C THR A 17 15.42 -3.94 2.73
N GLU A 18 15.03 -3.86 4.01
CA GLU A 18 14.71 -5.03 4.82
C GLU A 18 13.54 -5.85 4.22
N LEU A 19 12.50 -5.18 3.69
CA LEU A 19 11.38 -5.85 3.02
C LEU A 19 11.83 -6.71 1.83
N LEU A 20 12.88 -6.30 1.10
CA LEU A 20 13.38 -7.04 -0.06
C LEU A 20 14.15 -8.31 0.32
N GLU A 21 14.71 -8.35 1.52
CA GLU A 21 15.47 -9.48 2.07
C GLU A 21 14.56 -10.50 2.76
N MET A 22 13.34 -10.10 3.12
CA MET A 22 12.34 -10.98 3.72
C MET A 22 11.66 -11.87 2.67
N ASP A 23 11.36 -13.12 3.05
CA ASP A 23 10.52 -14.02 2.24
C ASP A 23 9.03 -13.67 2.41
N LEU A 24 8.62 -12.51 1.89
CA LEU A 24 7.23 -12.00 1.93
C LEU A 24 6.62 -11.95 0.52
N ASP A 25 5.29 -12.03 0.47
CA ASP A 25 4.53 -11.87 -0.78
C ASP A 25 3.94 -10.46 -0.90
N VAL A 26 3.41 -9.93 0.21
CA VAL A 26 2.76 -8.61 0.27
C VAL A 26 3.15 -7.90 1.56
N ALA A 27 3.41 -6.59 1.47
CA ALA A 27 3.53 -5.73 2.64
C ALA A 27 2.41 -4.67 2.67
N LEU A 28 1.83 -4.46 3.84
CA LEU A 28 0.90 -3.37 4.14
C LEU A 28 1.66 -2.31 4.94
N LEU A 29 2.07 -1.26 4.24
CA LEU A 29 2.93 -0.23 4.83
C LEU A 29 2.11 0.97 5.29
N GLN A 30 2.54 1.56 6.40
CA GLN A 30 2.08 2.86 6.86
C GLN A 30 3.26 3.82 6.95
N GLU A 31 2.98 5.12 6.83
CA GLU A 31 3.99 6.18 6.70
C GLU A 31 5.02 5.84 5.62
N ALA A 32 4.55 5.26 4.52
CA ALA A 32 5.37 4.99 3.35
C ALA A 32 5.33 6.17 2.38
N ASP A 33 6.52 6.60 1.97
CA ASP A 33 6.71 7.48 0.81
C ASP A 33 6.85 6.65 -0.47
N ALA A 34 7.17 7.30 -1.59
CA ALA A 34 7.59 6.60 -2.80
C ALA A 34 8.75 5.64 -2.49
N PRO A 35 8.75 4.42 -3.07
CA PRO A 35 9.87 3.49 -2.94
C PRO A 35 11.20 4.17 -3.32
N PRO A 36 12.30 3.97 -2.56
CA PRO A 36 13.59 4.50 -2.92
C PRO A 36 14.03 4.05 -4.32
N SER A 37 14.59 4.96 -5.11
CA SER A 37 15.05 4.65 -6.48
C SER A 37 16.28 3.73 -6.53
N ASP A 38 16.97 3.58 -5.40
CA ASP A 38 18.20 2.83 -5.22
C ASP A 38 17.98 1.42 -4.61
N LEU A 39 16.74 0.94 -4.60
CA LEU A 39 16.45 -0.44 -4.18
C LEU A 39 17.12 -1.47 -5.10
N THR A 40 17.57 -2.58 -4.52
CA THR A 40 18.28 -3.67 -5.23
C THR A 40 17.43 -4.35 -6.29
N ARG A 41 16.10 -4.27 -6.17
CA ARG A 41 15.11 -4.67 -7.17
C ARG A 41 13.88 -3.77 -7.07
N PRO A 42 13.14 -3.56 -8.18
CA PRO A 42 11.90 -2.81 -8.12
C PRO A 42 10.87 -3.51 -7.25
N VAL A 43 10.00 -2.72 -6.64
CA VAL A 43 8.79 -3.17 -5.95
C VAL A 43 7.57 -2.68 -6.73
N GLU A 44 6.49 -3.43 -6.65
CA GLU A 44 5.23 -3.05 -7.29
C GLU A 44 4.29 -2.44 -6.24
N THR A 45 3.91 -1.18 -6.45
CA THR A 45 3.03 -0.42 -5.54
C THR A 45 1.70 -0.03 -6.19
N GLY A 46 1.40 -0.61 -7.36
CA GLY A 46 0.28 -0.21 -8.21
C GLY A 46 0.51 1.14 -8.92
N PRO A 47 -0.51 1.67 -9.60
CA PRO A 47 -0.43 2.98 -10.24
C PRO A 47 -0.11 4.10 -9.23
N GLN A 48 0.78 5.02 -9.61
CA GLN A 48 1.22 6.12 -8.74
C GLN A 48 0.05 6.98 -8.24
N ASP A 49 -0.94 7.22 -9.10
CA ASP A 49 -2.14 7.99 -8.76
C ASP A 49 -3.07 7.27 -7.77
N TYR A 50 -2.72 6.06 -7.29
CA TYR A 50 -3.49 5.33 -6.27
C TYR A 50 -2.94 5.57 -4.86
N TRP A 51 -1.75 6.14 -4.70
CA TRP A 51 -1.15 6.38 -3.39
C TRP A 51 -0.44 7.73 -3.25
N GLU A 52 -0.08 8.41 -4.35
CA GLU A 52 0.49 9.75 -4.31
C GLU A 52 -0.50 10.77 -3.72
N PRO A 53 -0.10 11.72 -2.86
CA PRO A 53 -1.02 12.72 -2.31
C PRO A 53 -1.74 13.55 -3.39
N TRP A 54 -3.01 13.90 -3.18
CA TRP A 54 -3.76 14.81 -4.08
C TRP A 54 -3.30 16.27 -3.95
N GLU A 55 -2.84 16.64 -2.75
CA GLU A 55 -2.24 17.93 -2.41
C GLU A 55 -1.12 17.68 -1.41
N GLU A 56 0.02 18.37 -1.58
CA GLU A 56 1.11 18.33 -0.60
C GLU A 56 0.62 18.84 0.77
N GLY A 57 0.93 18.11 1.83
CA GLY A 57 0.66 18.53 3.21
C GLY A 57 -0.68 18.09 3.82
N LEU A 58 -1.63 17.59 3.02
CA LEU A 58 -2.87 17.00 3.55
C LEU A 58 -2.65 15.51 3.86
N TYR A 59 -2.36 15.22 5.13
CA TYR A 59 -2.32 13.88 5.71
C TYR A 59 -1.28 12.96 5.05
N ASP A 60 -0.02 13.29 5.31
CA ASP A 60 1.15 12.53 4.91
C ASP A 60 1.31 11.24 5.75
N ARG A 61 0.31 10.35 5.63
CA ARG A 61 0.15 9.08 6.38
C ARG A 61 0.61 7.87 5.59
N GLY A 62 0.68 7.96 4.26
CA GLY A 62 1.39 7.01 3.41
C GLY A 62 0.98 5.55 3.58
N ALA A 63 -0.31 5.22 3.62
CA ALA A 63 -0.76 3.84 3.56
C ALA A 63 -0.49 3.27 2.15
N MET A 64 0.12 2.09 2.07
CA MET A 64 0.50 1.46 0.80
C MET A 64 0.39 -0.06 0.86
N ILE A 65 0.03 -0.69 -0.26
CA ILE A 65 0.16 -2.14 -0.47
C ILE A 65 1.30 -2.37 -1.46
N VAL A 66 2.27 -3.20 -1.09
CA VAL A 66 3.45 -3.50 -1.90
C VAL A 66 3.48 -4.99 -2.23
N LYS A 67 3.54 -5.33 -3.51
CA LYS A 67 3.79 -6.71 -3.98
C LYS A 67 5.30 -6.96 -3.99
N LEU A 68 5.72 -8.04 -3.33
CA LEU A 68 7.12 -8.38 -3.11
C LEU A 68 7.56 -9.69 -3.78
N SER A 69 6.61 -10.51 -4.25
CA SER A 69 6.90 -11.79 -4.91
C SER A 69 5.93 -12.09 -6.06
N GLU A 70 6.35 -12.96 -6.99
CA GLU A 70 5.51 -13.47 -8.08
C GLU A 70 4.57 -14.60 -7.66
N ARG A 71 4.56 -15.01 -6.38
CA ARG A 71 3.68 -16.09 -5.88
C ARG A 71 2.22 -15.65 -5.72
N VAL A 72 1.97 -14.34 -5.85
CA VAL A 72 0.66 -13.72 -5.72
C VAL A 72 0.43 -12.71 -6.84
N GLY A 73 -0.81 -12.64 -7.33
CA GLY A 73 -1.31 -11.48 -8.05
C GLY A 73 -1.80 -10.41 -7.07
N VAL A 74 -1.72 -9.14 -7.46
CA VAL A 74 -2.26 -8.03 -6.68
C VAL A 74 -3.03 -7.09 -7.61
N GLU A 75 -4.28 -6.80 -7.25
CA GLU A 75 -5.11 -5.79 -7.90
C GLU A 75 -5.35 -4.66 -6.90
N TRP A 76 -4.64 -3.54 -7.08
CA TRP A 76 -4.80 -2.37 -6.23
C TRP A 76 -6.16 -1.71 -6.47
N PHE A 77 -6.84 -1.35 -5.40
CA PHE A 77 -8.02 -0.51 -5.50
C PHE A 77 -7.61 0.94 -5.64
N ARG A 78 -8.34 1.67 -6.48
CA ARG A 78 -8.15 3.12 -6.59
C ARG A 78 -8.38 3.75 -5.23
N ARG A 79 -7.54 4.71 -4.86
CA ARG A 79 -7.71 5.47 -3.62
C ARG A 79 -9.12 6.03 -3.49
N VAL A 80 -9.53 6.11 -2.24
CA VAL A 80 -10.75 6.78 -1.82
C VAL A 80 -10.48 8.27 -1.61
N PHE A 81 -11.46 9.10 -1.95
CA PHE A 81 -11.35 10.56 -1.87
C PHE A 81 -11.56 11.08 -0.44
N PRO A 82 -11.11 12.32 -0.14
CA PRO A 82 -11.49 13.00 1.10
C PRO A 82 -13.00 13.01 1.32
N ILE A 83 -13.41 12.90 2.58
CA ILE A 83 -14.83 13.02 2.96
C ILE A 83 -15.45 14.36 2.55
N SER A 84 -14.64 15.40 2.42
CA SER A 84 -15.07 16.74 1.97
C SER A 84 -15.48 16.81 0.50
N VAL A 85 -15.06 15.85 -0.34
CA VAL A 85 -15.31 15.87 -1.79
C VAL A 85 -16.05 14.62 -2.30
N ALA A 86 -16.41 13.72 -1.39
CA ALA A 86 -16.99 12.45 -1.75
C ALA A 86 -18.48 12.53 -2.09
N LYS A 87 -18.90 11.69 -3.04
CA LYS A 87 -20.31 11.53 -3.43
C LYS A 87 -21.02 10.55 -2.49
N HIS A 88 -22.35 10.57 -2.49
CA HIS A 88 -23.20 9.77 -1.58
C HIS A 88 -22.95 8.25 -1.59
N ASP A 89 -22.27 7.71 -2.61
CA ASP A 89 -22.02 6.27 -2.78
C ASP A 89 -20.52 5.90 -2.75
N GLU A 90 -19.65 6.83 -2.31
CA GLU A 90 -18.21 6.58 -2.16
C GLU A 90 -17.89 6.21 -0.69
N ILE A 91 -16.78 5.49 -0.45
CA ILE A 91 -16.28 5.21 0.91
C ILE A 91 -15.11 6.17 1.18
N PRO A 92 -15.35 7.45 1.55
CA PRO A 92 -14.29 8.40 1.75
C PRO A 92 -13.46 8.15 3.00
N VAL A 93 -12.30 8.82 3.04
CA VAL A 93 -11.45 8.94 4.24
C VAL A 93 -11.37 10.39 4.70
N SER A 94 -11.21 10.61 6.00
CA SER A 94 -10.99 11.96 6.54
C SER A 94 -9.62 12.52 6.17
N GLY A 95 -8.60 11.65 6.07
CA GLY A 95 -7.26 11.99 5.60
C GLY A 95 -6.88 11.12 4.40
N ILE A 96 -6.41 11.75 3.32
CA ILE A 96 -5.88 11.01 2.18
C ILE A 96 -4.69 10.16 2.64
N GLY A 97 -4.53 8.96 2.08
CA GLY A 97 -3.42 8.09 2.42
C GLY A 97 -3.52 7.44 3.81
N THR A 98 -4.66 7.53 4.51
CA THR A 98 -4.88 6.75 5.74
C THR A 98 -5.26 5.30 5.46
N ILE A 99 -5.75 4.99 4.25
CA ILE A 99 -6.15 3.64 3.83
C ILE A 99 -5.61 3.38 2.42
N ALA A 100 -5.03 2.20 2.23
CA ALA A 100 -4.78 1.59 0.93
C ALA A 100 -5.30 0.16 0.94
N ALA A 101 -5.92 -0.27 -0.16
CA ALA A 101 -6.49 -1.59 -0.27
C ALA A 101 -6.15 -2.26 -1.60
N ALA A 102 -6.04 -3.58 -1.59
CA ALA A 102 -5.86 -4.38 -2.79
C ALA A 102 -6.50 -5.76 -2.62
N ARG A 103 -6.95 -6.35 -3.73
CA ARG A 103 -7.25 -7.78 -3.81
C ARG A 103 -5.93 -8.53 -4.00
N VAL A 104 -5.60 -9.40 -3.06
CA VAL A 104 -4.47 -10.33 -3.17
C VAL A 104 -5.01 -11.66 -3.72
N ILE A 105 -4.36 -12.17 -4.74
CA ILE A 105 -4.73 -13.39 -5.46
C ILE A 105 -3.61 -14.41 -5.26
N PRO A 106 -3.69 -15.30 -4.24
CA PRO A 106 -2.72 -16.36 -4.04
C PRO A 106 -2.67 -17.33 -5.22
N ALA A 107 -1.51 -17.95 -5.47
CA ALA A 107 -1.43 -19.10 -6.38
C ALA A 107 -2.28 -20.29 -5.91
N GLU A 108 -2.46 -20.42 -4.59
CA GLU A 108 -3.30 -21.45 -3.95
C GLU A 108 -4.20 -20.81 -2.88
N GLY A 109 -5.49 -21.07 -2.96
CA GLY A 109 -6.50 -20.57 -2.01
C GLY A 109 -7.39 -19.48 -2.60
N GLU A 110 -8.29 -18.96 -1.76
CA GLU A 110 -9.26 -17.93 -2.17
C GLU A 110 -8.63 -16.53 -2.14
N PRO A 111 -8.94 -15.66 -3.12
CA PRO A 111 -8.57 -14.25 -3.07
C PRO A 111 -9.15 -13.55 -1.85
N PHE A 112 -8.42 -12.56 -1.32
CA PHE A 112 -8.86 -11.78 -0.16
C PHE A 112 -8.49 -10.31 -0.32
N ILE A 113 -9.15 -9.43 0.46
CA ILE A 113 -8.84 -8.00 0.49
C ILE A 113 -7.84 -7.72 1.61
N ALA A 114 -6.69 -7.15 1.24
CA ALA A 114 -5.70 -6.62 2.14
C ALA A 114 -5.92 -5.11 2.29
N VAL A 115 -5.90 -4.60 3.52
CA VAL A 115 -6.09 -3.18 3.81
C VAL A 115 -4.96 -2.70 4.73
N SER A 116 -4.12 -1.81 4.21
CA SER A 116 -3.19 -1.02 5.03
C SER A 116 -3.98 0.16 5.58
N MET A 117 -3.97 0.35 6.89
CA MET A 117 -4.65 1.48 7.52
C MET A 117 -3.79 2.12 8.61
N TYR A 118 -3.87 3.44 8.71
CA TYR A 118 -3.37 4.22 9.83
C TYR A 118 -4.55 4.51 10.78
N ALA A 119 -4.49 3.98 12.00
CA ALA A 119 -5.54 4.10 13.02
C ALA A 119 -5.04 4.88 14.24
#